data_AF-A0A257S648-F1
#
_entry.id   AF-A0A257S648-F1
#
_cell.length_a   1.000
_cell.length_b   1.000
_cell.length_c   1.000
_cell.angle_alpha   90.00
_cell.angle_beta   90.00
_cell.angle_gamma   90.00
#
_symmetry.space_group_name_H-M   'P 1'
#
loop_
_entity.id
_entity.type
_entity.pdbx_description
1 polymer ?
#
loop_
_entity_poly.entity_id
_entity_poly.type
_entity_poly.pdbx_seq_one_letter_code
_entity_poly.pdbx_strand_id
1 'polypeptide(L)'
;TSGTDTIVATHGSERNPSLCATCHVSRFAVNDPATGSFVFQATGHLFNAIPCLDAKGLPTTGDCAISQRTFAACAGSGCHGSGDVARSAMLAVEGRFSLLDSTLTHMIAKIPGTEFSDTDGRYTTGEGAKFNLSLSRAPGAYVHNPFLIEALMTASIKQITSDYGISASDKVNLNTILPTLVH
;
A
#
# COMPACT_ATOMS: atom_id res chain seq x y z
N THR A 1 -24.03 -16.16 3.16
CA THR A 1 -22.80 -16.76 2.61
C THR A 1 -21.63 -16.01 3.23
N SER A 2 -20.67 -16.77 3.78
CA SER A 2 -19.66 -16.34 4.75
C SER A 2 -18.70 -15.27 4.19
N GLY A 3 -18.53 -14.15 4.91
CA GLY A 3 -17.64 -13.04 4.56
C GLY A 3 -16.15 -13.31 4.85
N THR A 4 -15.66 -14.51 4.51
CA THR A 4 -14.28 -14.95 4.77
C THR A 4 -13.52 -15.40 3.52
N ASP A 5 -14.13 -15.32 2.33
CA ASP A 5 -13.47 -15.81 1.12
C ASP A 5 -12.45 -14.78 0.59
N THR A 6 -11.23 -14.99 1.10
CA THR A 6 -9.93 -14.49 0.65
C THR A 6 -9.58 -13.04 0.94
N ILE A 7 -9.14 -12.78 2.18
CA ILE A 7 -8.14 -11.73 2.40
C ILE A 7 -6.87 -12.18 1.64
N VAL A 8 -6.67 -11.65 0.44
CA VAL A 8 -5.49 -11.94 -0.38
C VAL A 8 -4.33 -11.10 0.15
N ALA A 9 -3.51 -11.67 1.03
CA ALA A 9 -2.25 -11.04 1.41
C ALA A 9 -1.27 -11.11 0.23
N THR A 10 -0.54 -10.02 -0.01
CA THR A 10 0.55 -9.99 -1.00
C THR A 10 1.81 -10.70 -0.51
N HIS A 11 1.96 -10.95 0.79
CA HIS A 11 3.04 -11.76 1.37
C HIS A 11 2.59 -13.21 1.59
N GLY A 12 3.41 -14.17 1.14
CA GLY A 12 3.16 -15.59 1.35
C GLY A 12 2.14 -16.20 0.40
N SER A 13 1.78 -15.50 -0.68
CA SER A 13 0.99 -16.06 -1.78
C SER A 13 1.89 -16.71 -2.82
N GLU A 14 1.31 -17.56 -3.67
CA GLU A 14 2.01 -18.14 -4.83
C GLU A 14 2.60 -17.07 -5.77
N ARG A 15 2.09 -15.83 -5.71
CA ARG A 15 2.58 -14.68 -6.51
C ARG A 15 3.78 -13.96 -5.90
N ASN A 16 4.10 -14.21 -4.63
CA ASN A 16 5.26 -13.63 -3.95
C ASN A 16 5.96 -14.68 -3.06
N PRO A 17 6.51 -15.74 -3.67
CA PRO A 17 7.05 -16.88 -2.91
C PRO A 17 8.30 -16.52 -2.10
N SER A 18 9.05 -15.49 -2.49
CA SER A 18 10.26 -15.04 -1.78
C SER A 18 10.02 -13.87 -0.82
N LEU A 19 8.75 -13.53 -0.54
CA LEU A 19 8.36 -12.50 0.42
C LEU A 19 9.08 -11.17 0.16
N CYS A 20 9.74 -10.60 1.18
CA CYS A 20 10.49 -9.36 1.09
C CYS A 20 11.61 -9.44 0.03
N ALA A 21 12.19 -10.62 -0.18
CA ALA A 21 13.32 -10.77 -1.11
C ALA A 21 12.91 -10.50 -2.57
N THR A 22 11.66 -10.79 -2.94
CA THR A 22 11.15 -10.54 -4.29
C THR A 22 11.31 -9.09 -4.70
N CYS A 23 11.01 -8.14 -3.81
CA CYS A 23 11.06 -6.70 -4.11
C CYS A 23 12.38 -6.05 -3.66
N HIS A 24 12.92 -6.46 -2.51
CA HIS A 24 14.02 -5.73 -1.86
C HIS A 24 15.42 -6.22 -2.27
N VAL A 25 15.57 -7.45 -2.78
CA VAL A 25 16.88 -7.98 -3.21
C VAL A 25 16.96 -8.30 -4.71
N SER A 26 15.93 -7.92 -5.47
CA SER A 26 15.95 -8.01 -6.93
C SER A 26 17.13 -7.22 -7.49
N ARG A 27 17.84 -7.82 -8.46
CA ARG A 27 19.04 -7.23 -9.04
C ARG A 27 18.67 -6.43 -10.29
N PHE A 28 19.27 -5.27 -10.48
CA PHE A 28 19.17 -4.54 -11.74
C PHE A 28 20.52 -3.94 -12.14
N ALA A 29 20.80 -3.93 -13.44
CA ALA A 29 21.96 -3.24 -13.98
C ALA A 29 21.72 -1.74 -13.95
N VAL A 30 22.75 -1.01 -13.57
CA VAL A 30 22.79 0.44 -13.66
C VAL A 30 23.75 0.82 -14.76
N ASN A 31 23.23 1.60 -15.69
CA ASN A 31 23.98 2.16 -16.80
C ASN A 31 24.02 3.68 -16.62
N ASP A 32 25.14 4.27 -16.99
CA ASP A 32 25.33 5.71 -16.99
C ASP A 32 24.30 6.33 -17.96
N PRO A 33 23.45 7.27 -17.51
CA PRO A 33 22.37 7.79 -18.35
C PRO A 33 22.85 8.55 -19.59
N ALA A 34 24.05 9.12 -19.56
CA ALA A 34 24.60 9.92 -20.66
C ALA A 34 25.26 9.05 -21.73
N THR A 35 25.91 7.95 -21.34
CA THR A 35 26.70 7.11 -22.25
C THR A 35 26.07 5.75 -22.53
N GLY A 36 25.10 5.32 -21.73
CA GLY A 36 24.53 3.96 -21.77
C GLY A 36 25.49 2.87 -21.29
N SER A 37 26.70 3.21 -20.86
CA SER A 37 27.71 2.26 -20.40
C SER A 37 27.30 1.65 -19.07
N PHE A 38 27.55 0.35 -18.90
CA PHE A 38 27.39 -0.31 -17.60
C PHE A 38 28.26 0.36 -16.54
N VAL A 39 27.65 0.61 -15.38
CA VAL A 39 28.31 1.19 -14.20
C VAL A 39 28.44 0.14 -13.10
N PHE A 40 27.33 -0.47 -12.69
CA PHE A 40 27.34 -1.48 -11.62
C PHE A 40 26.05 -2.33 -11.60
N GLN A 41 26.09 -3.44 -10.87
CA GLN A 41 24.91 -4.27 -10.58
C GLN A 41 24.37 -3.96 -9.18
N ALA A 42 23.15 -3.42 -9.10
CA ALA A 42 22.43 -3.28 -7.84
C ALA A 42 21.92 -4.64 -7.37
N THR A 43 22.12 -4.97 -6.09
CA THR A 43 21.70 -6.26 -5.50
C THR A 43 20.93 -6.10 -4.19
N GLY A 44 20.32 -4.93 -3.95
CA GLY A 44 19.43 -4.72 -2.82
C GLY A 44 20.08 -4.51 -1.44
N HIS A 45 21.38 -4.20 -1.37
CA HIS A 45 22.05 -3.92 -0.08
C HIS A 45 21.41 -2.76 0.72
N LEU A 46 20.75 -1.81 0.04
CA LEU A 46 20.00 -0.73 0.70
C LEU A 46 18.63 -1.19 1.23
N PHE A 47 18.20 -2.39 0.88
CA PHE A 47 16.89 -2.95 1.19
C PHE A 47 15.73 -2.01 0.83
N ASN A 48 15.91 -1.18 -0.20
CA ASN A 48 14.92 -0.27 -0.73
C ASN A 48 14.43 -0.80 -2.08
N ALA A 49 13.15 -1.13 -2.18
CA ALA A 49 12.56 -1.72 -3.39
C ALA A 49 12.42 -0.72 -4.54
N ILE A 50 12.24 0.56 -4.22
CA ILE A 50 12.06 1.64 -5.21
C ILE A 50 12.98 2.83 -4.89
N PRO A 51 14.31 2.64 -4.95
CA PRO A 51 15.25 3.66 -4.56
C PRO A 51 15.22 4.85 -5.52
N CYS A 52 15.62 5.99 -5.00
CA CYS A 52 15.98 7.16 -5.79
C CYS A 52 17.35 6.90 -6.43
N LEU A 53 17.53 7.32 -7.68
CA LEU A 53 18.79 7.18 -8.38
C LEU A 53 19.53 8.52 -8.45
N ASP A 54 20.86 8.50 -8.32
CA ASP A 54 21.70 9.67 -8.56
C ASP A 54 21.93 9.90 -10.08
N ALA A 55 22.75 10.91 -10.41
CA ALA A 55 23.06 11.26 -11.80
C ALA A 55 23.78 10.14 -12.59
N LYS A 56 24.39 9.16 -11.91
CA LYS A 56 25.04 7.99 -12.51
C LYS A 56 24.13 6.75 -12.50
N GLY A 57 22.88 6.90 -12.05
CA GLY A 57 21.92 5.82 -11.91
C GLY A 57 22.09 4.99 -10.63
N LEU A 58 22.95 5.39 -9.69
CA LEU A 58 23.20 4.64 -8.46
C LEU A 58 22.05 4.84 -7.46
N PRO A 59 21.55 3.79 -6.78
CA PRO A 59 20.63 3.89 -5.66
C PRO A 59 21.18 4.77 -4.55
N THR A 60 20.33 5.64 -4.03
CA THR A 60 20.63 6.53 -2.92
C THR A 60 19.75 6.19 -1.71
N THR A 61 20.15 6.66 -0.53
CA THR A 61 19.41 6.46 0.74
C THR A 61 18.37 7.54 1.01
N GLY A 62 18.26 8.54 0.13
CA GLY A 62 17.34 9.67 0.28
C GLY A 62 15.95 9.41 -0.31
N ASP A 63 15.04 10.32 0.00
CA ASP A 63 13.72 10.37 -0.60
C ASP A 63 13.67 11.31 -1.81
N CYS A 64 12.82 10.94 -2.76
CA CYS A 64 12.54 11.66 -3.99
C CYS A 64 11.09 11.40 -4.41
N ALA A 65 10.61 12.19 -5.37
CA ALA A 65 9.27 12.01 -5.91
C ALA A 65 9.11 10.62 -6.56
N ILE A 66 7.90 10.05 -6.55
CA ILE A 66 7.64 8.75 -7.19
C ILE A 66 8.07 8.72 -8.67
N SER A 67 7.97 9.86 -9.37
CA SER A 67 8.44 10.00 -10.76
C SER A 67 9.95 9.81 -10.92
N GLN A 68 10.73 10.01 -9.86
CA GLN A 68 12.20 9.88 -9.84
C GLN A 68 12.66 8.52 -9.31
N ARG A 69 11.77 7.73 -8.72
CA ARG A 69 12.08 6.39 -8.22
C ARG A 69 12.18 5.40 -9.36
N THR A 70 13.15 4.48 -9.26
CA THR A 70 13.19 3.33 -10.16
C THR A 70 12.27 2.22 -9.67
N PHE A 71 11.55 1.60 -10.60
CA PHE A 71 10.73 0.41 -10.37
C PHE A 71 11.35 -0.82 -11.05
N ALA A 72 12.65 -0.77 -11.37
CA ALA A 72 13.37 -1.83 -12.05
C ALA A 72 13.32 -3.16 -11.27
N ALA A 73 13.35 -3.11 -9.94
CA ALA A 73 13.22 -4.30 -9.10
C ALA A 73 11.84 -4.98 -9.28
N CYS A 74 10.77 -4.19 -9.37
CA CYS A 74 9.39 -4.65 -9.54
C CYS A 74 9.16 -5.35 -10.89
N ALA A 75 9.83 -4.86 -11.93
CA ALA A 75 9.83 -5.49 -13.26
C ALA A 75 10.77 -6.69 -13.32
N GLY A 76 11.99 -6.55 -12.81
CA GLY A 76 13.02 -7.59 -12.81
C GLY A 76 12.68 -8.81 -11.96
N SER A 77 11.80 -8.66 -10.96
CA SER A 77 11.27 -9.79 -10.19
C SER A 77 10.14 -10.55 -10.92
N GLY A 78 9.61 -10.01 -12.02
CA GLY A 78 8.51 -10.59 -12.77
C GLY A 78 7.11 -10.31 -12.18
N CYS A 79 7.00 -9.47 -11.13
CA CYS A 79 5.70 -9.13 -10.53
C CYS A 79 4.88 -8.18 -11.40
N HIS A 80 5.55 -7.36 -12.24
CA HIS A 80 4.91 -6.40 -13.13
C HIS A 80 5.57 -6.46 -14.51
N GLY A 81 4.78 -6.31 -15.58
CA GLY A 81 5.33 -6.31 -16.95
C GLY A 81 6.36 -5.20 -17.24
N SER A 82 6.36 -4.10 -16.49
CA SER A 82 7.38 -3.05 -16.57
C SER A 82 7.44 -2.19 -15.31
N GLY A 83 8.49 -1.36 -15.20
CA GLY A 83 8.59 -0.37 -14.13
C GLY A 83 7.49 0.69 -14.19
N ASP A 84 7.03 1.06 -15.38
CA ASP A 84 5.95 2.04 -15.56
C ASP A 84 4.59 1.47 -15.14
N VAL A 85 4.34 0.17 -15.41
CA VAL A 85 3.16 -0.56 -14.92
C VAL A 85 3.19 -0.61 -13.39
N ALA A 86 4.32 -0.94 -12.79
CA ALA A 86 4.48 -0.97 -11.33
C ALA A 86 4.24 0.42 -10.71
N ARG A 87 4.79 1.49 -11.31
CA ARG A 87 4.57 2.88 -10.86
C ARG A 87 3.11 3.28 -10.95
N SER A 88 2.44 2.93 -12.05
CA SER A 88 1.02 3.23 -12.26
C SER A 88 0.14 2.52 -11.22
N ALA A 89 0.45 1.26 -10.91
CA ALA A 89 -0.23 0.51 -9.86
C ALA A 89 -0.03 1.16 -8.49
N MET A 90 1.20 1.58 -8.15
CA MET A 90 1.50 2.28 -6.90
C MET A 90 0.67 3.57 -6.74
N LEU A 91 0.64 4.41 -7.78
CA LEU A 91 -0.13 5.66 -7.76
C LEU A 91 -1.64 5.41 -7.64
N ALA A 92 -2.16 4.36 -8.28
CA ALA A 92 -3.56 3.97 -8.15
C ALA A 92 -3.91 3.53 -6.72
N VAL A 93 -3.01 2.76 -6.08
CA VAL A 93 -3.15 2.38 -4.67
C VAL A 93 -3.12 3.62 -3.77
N GLU A 94 -2.12 4.49 -3.90
CA GLU A 94 -2.03 5.73 -3.10
C GLU A 94 -3.30 6.59 -3.21
N GLY A 95 -3.81 6.78 -4.43
CA GLY A 95 -5.04 7.53 -4.67
C GLY A 95 -6.26 6.89 -3.98
N ARG A 96 -6.39 5.56 -4.08
CA ARG A 96 -7.48 4.83 -3.40
C ARG A 96 -7.41 4.98 -1.89
N PHE A 97 -6.22 4.83 -1.33
CA PHE A 97 -6.00 4.93 0.12
C PHE A 97 -6.22 6.35 0.65
N SER A 98 -5.83 7.38 -0.11
CA SER A 98 -6.14 8.77 0.25
C SER A 98 -7.65 9.02 0.40
N LEU A 99 -8.46 8.47 -0.51
CA LEU A 99 -9.92 8.59 -0.45
C LEU A 99 -10.52 7.85 0.75
N LEU A 100 -10.06 6.62 1.02
CA LEU A 100 -10.50 5.82 2.17
C LEU A 100 -10.09 6.45 3.50
N ASP A 101 -8.85 6.95 3.59
CA ASP A 101 -8.29 7.60 4.78
C ASP A 101 -9.08 8.85 5.15
N SER A 102 -9.31 9.73 4.17
CA SER A 102 -10.10 10.95 4.38
C SER A 102 -11.53 10.61 4.81
N THR A 103 -12.17 9.66 4.15
CA THR A 103 -13.53 9.23 4.48
C THR A 103 -13.62 8.68 5.89
N LEU A 104 -12.75 7.73 6.25
CA LEU A 104 -12.75 7.10 7.55
C LEU A 104 -12.42 8.10 8.67
N THR A 105 -11.49 9.02 8.44
CA THR A 105 -11.17 10.13 9.36
C THR A 105 -12.40 10.99 9.64
N HIS A 106 -13.11 11.42 8.60
CA HIS A 106 -14.32 12.23 8.74
C HIS A 106 -15.45 11.50 9.45
N MET A 107 -15.59 10.19 9.24
CA MET A 107 -16.60 9.37 9.90
C MET A 107 -16.28 9.17 11.38
N ILE A 108 -15.03 8.82 11.72
CA ILE A 108 -14.58 8.65 13.11
C ILE A 108 -14.81 9.93 13.92
N ALA A 109 -14.56 11.10 13.33
CA ALA A 109 -14.78 12.38 14.01
C ALA A 109 -16.24 12.67 14.40
N LYS A 110 -17.20 11.93 13.83
CA LYS A 110 -18.64 12.06 14.12
C LYS A 110 -19.16 11.01 15.11
N ILE A 111 -18.34 10.03 15.47
CA ILE A 111 -18.73 8.99 16.44
C ILE A 111 -18.79 9.63 17.84
N PRO A 112 -19.81 9.29 18.66
CA PRO A 112 -19.90 9.78 20.04
C PRO A 112 -18.62 9.51 20.83
N GLY A 113 -18.14 10.50 21.58
CA GLY A 113 -16.89 10.37 22.35
C GLY A 113 -16.87 9.23 23.37
N THR A 114 -18.04 8.78 23.83
CA THR A 114 -18.21 7.62 24.74
C THR A 114 -17.82 6.29 24.11
N GLU A 115 -17.61 6.25 22.79
CA GLU A 115 -17.15 5.06 22.07
C GLU A 115 -15.63 4.90 22.07
N PHE A 116 -14.90 5.79 22.73
CA PHE A 116 -13.44 5.75 22.80
C PHE A 116 -12.97 5.76 24.26
N SER A 117 -12.41 4.65 24.73
CA SER A 117 -11.91 4.49 26.09
C SER A 117 -10.77 3.47 26.14
N ASP A 118 -9.60 3.88 26.63
CA ASP A 118 -8.46 2.98 26.74
C ASP A 118 -8.47 2.14 28.05
N THR A 119 -9.52 2.25 28.87
CA THR A 119 -9.53 1.70 30.24
C THR A 119 -10.79 0.95 30.66
N ASP A 120 -11.83 0.87 29.81
CA ASP A 120 -13.09 0.23 30.17
C ASP A 120 -13.16 -1.27 29.82
N GLY A 121 -12.15 -1.79 29.12
CA GLY A 121 -12.08 -3.19 28.69
C GLY A 121 -13.11 -3.57 27.61
N ARG A 122 -13.79 -2.58 27.02
CA ARG A 122 -14.72 -2.73 25.91
C ARG A 122 -13.99 -2.38 24.61
N TYR A 123 -14.33 -3.08 23.54
CA TYR A 123 -13.89 -2.70 22.19
C TYR A 123 -15.11 -2.26 21.39
N THR A 124 -15.02 -1.07 20.80
CA THR A 124 -16.08 -0.51 19.97
C THR A 124 -15.75 -0.56 18.49
N THR A 125 -16.76 -0.36 17.65
CA THR A 125 -16.57 -0.13 16.22
C THR A 125 -15.71 1.11 15.97
N GLY A 126 -15.89 2.18 16.77
CA GLY A 126 -15.06 3.39 16.70
C GLY A 126 -13.58 3.10 16.95
N GLU A 127 -13.25 2.32 17.98
CA GLU A 127 -11.88 1.96 18.32
C GLU A 127 -11.24 1.05 17.28
N GLY A 128 -11.95 0.03 16.82
CA GLY A 128 -11.48 -0.85 15.75
C GLY A 128 -11.23 -0.09 14.45
N ALA A 129 -12.12 0.85 14.10
CA ALA A 129 -11.94 1.71 12.94
C ALA A 129 -10.74 2.66 13.08
N LYS A 130 -10.54 3.24 14.27
CA LYS A 130 -9.38 4.10 14.56
C LYS A 130 -8.07 3.30 14.51
N PHE A 131 -8.07 2.06 15.01
CA PHE A 131 -6.93 1.15 14.90
C PHE A 131 -6.60 0.84 13.43
N ASN A 132 -7.59 0.46 12.62
CA ASN A 132 -7.38 0.16 11.20
C ASN A 132 -6.91 1.38 10.39
N LEU A 133 -7.41 2.58 10.71
CA LEU A 133 -6.93 3.84 10.13
C LEU A 133 -5.47 4.13 10.51
N SER A 134 -5.09 3.85 11.76
CA SER A 134 -3.69 3.97 12.19
C SER A 134 -2.79 2.98 11.45
N LEU A 135 -3.23 1.73 11.32
CA LEU A 135 -2.54 0.68 10.59
C LEU A 135 -2.34 1.05 9.11
N SER A 136 -3.34 1.66 8.46
CA SER A 136 -3.21 2.09 7.07
C SER A 136 -2.21 3.22 6.85
N ARG A 137 -1.92 4.00 7.89
CA ARG A 137 -0.95 5.12 7.86
C ARG A 137 0.47 4.68 8.21
N ALA A 138 0.67 3.43 8.65
CA ALA A 138 2.00 2.92 8.94
C ALA A 138 2.87 2.93 7.65
N PRO A 139 4.17 3.27 7.75
CA PRO A 139 5.05 3.31 6.59
C PRO A 139 5.03 2.00 5.79
N GLY A 140 4.75 2.11 4.49
CA GLY A 140 4.70 0.96 3.59
C GLY A 140 3.49 0.04 3.75
N ALA A 141 2.49 0.36 4.60
CA ALA A 141 1.34 -0.52 4.85
C ALA A 141 0.62 -0.96 3.56
N TYR A 142 0.29 0.00 2.70
CA TYR A 142 -0.42 -0.27 1.44
C TYR A 142 0.49 -0.83 0.33
N VAL A 143 1.81 -0.72 0.45
CA VAL A 143 2.74 -1.39 -0.49
C VAL A 143 2.91 -2.86 -0.13
N HIS A 144 3.00 -3.13 1.17
CA HIS A 144 3.21 -4.46 1.71
C HIS A 144 1.95 -5.31 1.73
N ASN A 145 0.76 -4.71 1.84
CA ASN A 145 -0.50 -5.45 1.83
C ASN A 145 -1.71 -4.60 1.37
N PRO A 146 -1.70 -4.09 0.13
CA PRO A 146 -2.74 -3.17 -0.37
C PRO A 146 -4.16 -3.74 -0.20
N PHE A 147 -4.35 -5.02 -0.51
CA PHE A 147 -5.67 -5.65 -0.50
C PHE A 147 -6.21 -5.84 0.92
N LEU A 148 -5.37 -6.28 1.88
CA LEU A 148 -5.78 -6.40 3.27
C LEU A 148 -6.15 -5.03 3.84
N ILE A 149 -5.30 -4.02 3.65
CA ILE A 149 -5.57 -2.73 4.27
C ILE A 149 -6.81 -2.07 3.65
N GLU A 150 -7.01 -2.19 2.33
CA GLU A 150 -8.27 -1.75 1.72
C GLU A 150 -9.48 -2.48 2.30
N ALA A 151 -9.40 -3.81 2.46
CA ALA A 151 -10.48 -4.59 3.05
C ALA A 151 -10.79 -4.14 4.49
N LEU A 152 -9.76 -3.89 5.31
CA LEU A 152 -9.92 -3.39 6.68
C LEU A 152 -10.57 -2.00 6.70
N MET A 153 -10.08 -1.06 5.89
CA MET A 153 -10.63 0.30 5.83
C MET A 153 -12.07 0.32 5.34
N THR A 154 -12.37 -0.43 4.27
CA THR A 154 -13.74 -0.52 3.72
C THR A 154 -14.70 -1.22 4.69
N ALA A 155 -14.26 -2.26 5.39
CA ALA A 155 -15.04 -2.90 6.46
C ALA A 155 -15.33 -1.93 7.61
N SER A 156 -14.33 -1.15 8.06
CA SER A 156 -14.52 -0.13 9.10
C SER A 156 -15.51 0.96 8.68
N ILE A 157 -15.46 1.44 7.43
CA ILE A 157 -16.44 2.41 6.89
C ILE A 157 -17.86 1.81 6.91
N LYS A 158 -18.03 0.57 6.45
CA LYS A 158 -19.33 -0.12 6.44
C LYS A 158 -19.86 -0.31 7.85
N GLN A 159 -19.01 -0.74 8.78
CA GLN A 159 -19.42 -0.98 10.17
C GLN A 159 -19.80 0.31 10.90
N ILE A 160 -19.05 1.41 10.70
CA ILE A 160 -19.44 2.72 11.25
C ILE A 160 -20.80 3.17 10.71
N THR A 161 -21.05 2.95 9.42
CA THR A 161 -22.36 3.26 8.81
C THR A 161 -23.48 2.46 9.49
N SER A 162 -23.25 1.18 9.73
CA SER A 162 -24.20 0.28 10.40
C SER A 162 -24.49 0.69 11.85
N ASP A 163 -23.45 0.89 12.65
CA ASP A 163 -23.61 0.99 14.11
C ASP A 163 -23.96 2.42 14.56
N TYR A 164 -23.52 3.42 13.81
CA TYR A 164 -23.67 4.84 14.19
C TYR A 164 -24.55 5.63 13.21
N GLY A 165 -25.01 5.03 12.11
CA GLY A 165 -25.81 5.74 11.09
C GLY A 165 -25.04 6.83 10.34
N ILE A 166 -23.71 6.86 10.45
CA ILE A 166 -22.86 7.87 9.82
C ILE A 166 -22.56 7.43 8.39
N SER A 167 -23.08 8.16 7.40
CA SER A 167 -22.86 7.84 5.99
C SER A 167 -21.43 8.16 5.53
N ALA A 168 -20.90 7.29 4.67
CA ALA A 168 -19.64 7.52 3.96
C ALA A 168 -19.76 8.65 2.93
N SER A 169 -18.62 9.17 2.46
CA SER A 169 -18.61 10.12 1.34
C SER A 169 -19.02 9.45 0.03
N ASP A 170 -19.88 10.09 -0.74
CA ASP A 170 -20.27 9.64 -2.09
C ASP A 170 -19.08 9.53 -3.07
N LYS A 171 -17.95 10.15 -2.73
CA LYS A 171 -16.69 10.04 -3.48
C LYS A 171 -16.02 8.67 -3.34
N VAL A 172 -16.44 7.85 -2.37
CA VAL A 172 -15.89 6.52 -2.14
C VAL A 172 -16.89 5.46 -2.56
N ASN A 173 -16.59 4.77 -3.65
CA ASN A 173 -17.27 3.52 -3.98
C ASN A 173 -16.68 2.39 -3.13
N LEU A 174 -17.49 1.82 -2.23
CA LEU A 174 -17.13 0.72 -1.33
C LEU A 174 -17.27 -0.68 -1.96
N ASN A 175 -17.73 -0.74 -3.21
CA ASN A 175 -17.78 -1.94 -4.04
C ASN A 175 -16.65 -1.95 -5.08
N THR A 176 -15.95 -0.84 -5.28
CA THR A 176 -14.66 -0.83 -5.97
C THR A 176 -13.66 -1.50 -5.05
N ILE A 177 -13.07 -2.59 -5.53
CA ILE A 177 -11.91 -3.23 -4.94
C ILE A 177 -10.73 -2.82 -5.83
N LEU A 178 -9.55 -2.55 -5.25
CA LEU A 178 -8.34 -2.41 -6.02
C LEU A 178 -8.30 -3.58 -7.01
N PRO A 179 -8.18 -3.30 -8.32
CA PRO A 179 -8.12 -4.37 -9.29
C PRO A 179 -7.00 -5.30 -8.85
N THR A 180 -7.26 -6.60 -8.82
CA THR A 180 -6.20 -7.60 -8.84
C THR A 180 -5.51 -7.38 -10.18
N LEU A 181 -4.62 -6.39 -10.29
CA LEU A 181 -3.93 -6.06 -11.52
C LEU A 181 -3.03 -7.25 -11.82
N VAL A 182 -3.54 -8.10 -12.69
CA VAL A 182 -2.82 -9.21 -13.30
C VAL A 182 -2.28 -8.70 -14.64
N HIS A 183 -0.99 -9.01 -14.86
CA HIS A 183 -0.16 -8.89 -16.08
C HIS A 183 0.58 -7.56 -16.28
#